data_AF-A0A6V7HEG9-F1
#
_entry.id   AF-A0A6V7HEG9-F1
#
_cell.length_a   1.000
_cell.length_b   1.000
_cell.length_c   1.000
_cell.angle_alpha   90.00
_cell.angle_beta   90.00
_cell.angle_gamma   90.00
#
_symmetry.space_group_name_H-M   'P 1'
#
loop_
_entity.id
_entity.type
_entity.pdbx_description
1 polymer ?
#
loop_
_entity_poly.entity_id
_entity_poly.type
_entity_poly.pdbx_seq_one_letter_code
_entity_poly.pdbx_strand_id
1 'polypeptide(L)'
;EKEKYDPMGFRDAILLGLEKAGNDLDAISKYLDAAGSKLDYRRYGEDLFDILIAGGLLVPGGSIAQDGDKPVKTTACVFEQPEDMESMRNFEQVFIKLMRRYKYLEKMFEEEMKKVLVFMKGFTPKERIKLARMTALWISNGSVPPTVLSVLINEHLVKDNLALDFLLEVFVTWRQEKGLSSLMTALKKGNIEGRLMEFVPPNKRTEEYFRSVFEAVGLADIVKLHKAQASQEAKRDLQQLLLDDLADNRPLKDIILDLKEMAQKSGIPEHEVIGL
;
A
#
# COMPACT_ATOMS: atom_id res chain seq x y z
N GLU A 1 17.08 36.00 1.40
CA GLU A 1 16.14 35.72 2.51
C GLU A 1 15.66 34.28 2.39
N LYS A 2 15.48 33.54 3.50
CA LYS A 2 14.85 32.22 3.43
C LYS A 2 13.36 32.46 3.19
N GLU A 3 12.89 32.18 1.98
CA GLU A 3 11.48 32.25 1.62
C GLU A 3 10.66 31.44 2.65
N LYS A 4 9.59 32.03 3.19
CA LYS A 4 8.74 31.40 4.21
C LYS A 4 8.02 30.18 3.60
N TYR A 5 7.82 29.12 4.39
CA TYR A 5 7.05 27.95 3.92
C TYR A 5 5.59 28.35 3.83
N ASP A 6 5.02 28.28 2.62
CA ASP A 6 3.66 28.70 2.30
C ASP A 6 2.95 27.66 1.41
N PRO A 7 2.47 26.55 2.01
CA PRO A 7 1.70 25.52 1.30
C PRO A 7 0.44 26.04 0.62
N MET A 8 -0.24 27.01 1.24
CA MET A 8 -1.49 27.56 0.72
C MET A 8 -1.24 28.38 -0.55
N GLY A 9 -0.20 29.23 -0.54
CA GLY A 9 0.23 29.95 -1.74
C GLY A 9 0.66 29.00 -2.86
N PHE A 10 1.38 27.90 -2.53
CA PHE A 10 1.73 26.87 -3.49
C PHE A 10 0.50 26.17 -4.08
N ARG A 11 -0.44 25.74 -3.22
CA ARG A 11 -1.73 25.15 -3.62
C ARG A 11 -2.47 26.06 -4.58
N ASP A 12 -2.64 27.33 -4.22
CA ASP A 12 -3.41 28.29 -5.02
C ASP A 12 -2.78 28.46 -6.42
N ALA A 13 -1.45 28.48 -6.51
CA ALA A 13 -0.74 28.55 -7.79
C ALA A 13 -0.92 27.30 -8.65
N ILE A 14 -0.92 26.11 -8.04
CA ILE A 14 -1.18 24.83 -8.71
C ILE A 14 -2.64 24.76 -9.21
N LEU A 15 -3.60 25.05 -8.34
CA LEU A 15 -5.04 25.03 -8.65
C LEU A 15 -5.36 25.95 -9.84
N LEU A 16 -4.83 27.17 -9.84
CA LEU A 16 -5.03 28.12 -10.95
C LEU A 16 -4.49 27.60 -12.29
N GLY A 17 -3.41 26.82 -12.27
CA GLY A 17 -2.86 26.20 -13.48
C GLY A 17 -3.66 25.00 -13.96
N LEU A 18 -4.09 24.15 -13.03
CA LEU A 18 -4.89 22.97 -13.32
C LEU A 18 -6.30 23.34 -13.81
N GLU A 19 -6.92 24.40 -13.27
CA GLU A 19 -8.21 24.91 -13.75
C GLU A 19 -8.18 25.24 -15.24
N LYS A 20 -7.08 25.82 -15.73
CA LYS A 20 -6.89 26.14 -17.15
C LYS A 20 -6.70 24.90 -18.03
N ALA A 21 -6.15 23.83 -17.47
CA ALA A 21 -5.98 22.56 -18.17
C ALA A 21 -7.28 21.74 -18.21
N GLY A 22 -8.21 21.98 -17.28
CA GLY A 22 -9.45 21.22 -17.15
C GLY A 22 -9.17 19.73 -16.93
N ASN A 23 -9.89 18.86 -17.64
CA ASN A 23 -9.71 17.41 -17.58
C ASN A 23 -8.80 16.86 -18.70
N ASP A 24 -8.08 17.72 -19.43
CA ASP A 24 -7.11 17.28 -20.44
C ASP A 24 -5.79 16.87 -19.75
N LEU A 25 -5.52 15.56 -19.71
CA LEU A 25 -4.34 14.98 -19.06
C LEU A 25 -3.02 15.40 -19.70
N ASP A 26 -3.00 15.70 -20.99
CA ASP A 26 -1.81 16.22 -21.66
C ASP A 26 -1.59 17.69 -21.33
N ALA A 27 -2.66 18.48 -21.22
CA ALA A 27 -2.57 19.86 -20.73
C ALA A 27 -2.10 19.90 -19.27
N ILE A 28 -2.64 19.04 -18.40
CA ILE A 28 -2.21 18.88 -17.00
C ILE A 28 -0.71 18.53 -16.95
N SER A 29 -0.29 17.52 -17.69
CA SER A 29 1.13 17.08 -17.72
C SER A 29 2.06 18.20 -18.19
N LYS A 30 1.69 18.93 -19.25
CA LYS A 30 2.47 20.06 -19.77
C LYS A 30 2.56 21.20 -18.76
N TYR A 31 1.45 21.51 -18.09
CA TYR A 31 1.44 22.53 -17.05
C TYR A 31 2.38 22.14 -15.90
N LEU A 32 2.28 20.92 -15.38
CA LEU A 32 3.09 20.47 -14.25
C LEU A 32 4.60 20.45 -14.57
N ASP A 33 5.00 20.09 -15.80
CA ASP A 33 6.40 20.19 -16.27
C ASP A 33 6.85 21.65 -16.39
N ALA A 34 6.04 22.55 -16.95
CA ALA A 34 6.42 23.95 -17.05
C ALA A 34 6.46 24.66 -15.67
N ALA A 35 5.56 24.29 -14.77
CA ALA A 35 5.39 24.91 -13.47
C ALA A 35 6.52 24.56 -12.51
N GLY A 36 7.13 23.37 -12.58
CA GLY A 36 8.23 22.99 -11.68
C GLY A 36 9.54 23.76 -11.90
N SER A 37 9.64 24.59 -12.95
CA SER A 37 10.73 25.58 -13.09
C SER A 37 10.44 26.90 -12.36
N LYS A 38 9.20 27.14 -11.94
CA LYS A 38 8.75 28.37 -11.27
C LYS A 38 8.32 28.13 -9.83
N LEU A 39 7.68 26.99 -9.58
CA LEU A 39 7.20 26.56 -8.27
C LEU A 39 8.20 25.56 -7.68
N ASP A 40 8.47 25.69 -6.38
CA ASP A 40 9.48 24.88 -5.70
C ASP A 40 8.95 23.49 -5.31
N TYR A 41 8.95 22.56 -6.27
CA TYR A 41 8.57 21.17 -6.04
C TYR A 41 9.48 20.43 -5.05
N ARG A 42 10.73 20.89 -4.83
CA ARG A 42 11.59 20.26 -3.81
C ARG A 42 11.09 20.53 -2.41
N ARG A 43 10.41 21.66 -2.22
CA ARG A 43 9.86 22.08 -0.95
C ARG A 43 8.43 21.63 -0.75
N TYR A 44 7.63 21.66 -1.80
CA TYR A 44 6.18 21.41 -1.75
C TYR A 44 5.77 20.12 -2.47
N GLY A 45 6.69 19.16 -2.63
CA GLY A 45 6.41 17.91 -3.36
C GLY A 45 5.31 17.07 -2.70
N GLU A 46 5.25 17.05 -1.36
CA GLU A 46 4.18 16.39 -0.60
C GLU A 46 2.83 17.08 -0.84
N ASP A 47 2.79 18.40 -0.69
CA ASP A 47 1.63 19.25 -0.98
C ASP A 47 1.12 19.06 -2.42
N LEU A 48 2.03 18.88 -3.38
CA LEU A 48 1.69 18.60 -4.76
C LEU A 48 0.98 17.25 -4.91
N PHE A 49 1.44 16.20 -4.22
CA PHE A 49 0.82 14.88 -4.30
C PHE A 49 -0.54 14.84 -3.63
N ASP A 50 -0.74 15.55 -2.53
CA ASP A 50 -2.06 15.77 -1.94
C ASP A 50 -3.04 16.34 -2.98
N ILE A 51 -2.62 17.38 -3.71
CA ILE A 51 -3.45 18.02 -4.73
C ILE A 51 -3.73 17.06 -5.89
N LEU A 52 -2.73 16.32 -6.38
CA LEU A 52 -2.92 15.40 -7.50
C LEU A 52 -3.76 14.17 -7.14
N ILE A 53 -3.76 13.75 -5.88
CA ILE A 53 -4.56 12.61 -5.40
C ILE A 53 -5.97 13.06 -5.01
N ALA A 54 -6.08 13.98 -4.05
CA ALA A 54 -7.33 14.35 -3.39
C ALA A 54 -7.94 15.67 -3.89
N GLY A 55 -7.20 16.44 -4.70
CA GLY A 55 -7.65 17.71 -5.26
C GLY A 55 -7.30 18.93 -4.42
N GLY A 56 -6.73 18.77 -3.23
CA GLY A 56 -6.34 19.85 -2.34
C GLY A 56 -5.42 19.34 -1.23
N LEU A 57 -4.90 20.25 -0.40
CA LEU A 57 -4.01 19.89 0.71
C LEU A 57 -4.74 19.04 1.74
N LEU A 58 -4.18 17.89 2.10
CA LEU A 58 -4.77 17.01 3.09
C LEU A 58 -4.34 17.46 4.50
N VAL A 59 -5.29 17.46 5.43
CA VAL A 59 -4.99 17.59 6.86
C VAL A 59 -5.10 16.22 7.54
N PRO A 60 -4.53 16.05 8.74
CA PRO A 60 -4.67 14.81 9.50
C PRO A 60 -6.12 14.35 9.59
N GLY A 61 -6.38 13.11 9.14
CA GLY A 61 -7.72 12.54 9.06
C GLY A 61 -8.34 12.55 7.66
N GLY A 62 -7.65 13.07 6.64
CA GLY A 62 -8.00 12.89 5.22
C GLY A 62 -9.00 13.89 4.66
N SER A 63 -9.28 14.97 5.38
CA SER A 63 -10.09 16.08 4.87
C SER A 63 -9.22 17.13 4.18
N ILE A 64 -9.81 17.94 3.30
CA ILE A 64 -9.10 19.02 2.61
C ILE A 64 -9.03 20.25 3.52
N ALA A 65 -7.85 20.85 3.64
CA ALA A 65 -7.61 22.09 4.37
C ALA A 65 -8.49 23.23 3.83
N GLN A 66 -9.30 23.82 4.71
CA GLN A 66 -10.17 24.96 4.37
C GLN A 66 -9.41 26.29 4.47
N ASP A 67 -9.79 27.27 3.65
CA ASP A 67 -9.19 28.62 3.63
C ASP A 67 -10.28 29.68 3.37
N GLY A 68 -11.20 29.81 4.33
CA GLY A 68 -12.36 30.68 4.22
C GLY A 68 -13.26 30.29 3.05
N ASP A 69 -13.66 31.27 2.25
CA ASP A 69 -14.55 31.09 1.08
C ASP A 69 -13.79 30.79 -0.23
N LYS A 70 -12.46 30.65 -0.19
CA LYS A 70 -11.68 30.41 -1.41
C LYS A 70 -11.86 28.98 -1.94
N PRO A 71 -11.78 28.77 -3.26
CA PRO A 71 -11.66 27.43 -3.82
C PRO A 71 -10.38 26.75 -3.35
N VAL A 72 -10.51 25.67 -2.57
CA VAL A 72 -9.38 24.86 -2.05
C VAL A 72 -9.23 23.51 -2.74
N LYS A 73 -10.06 23.23 -3.75
CA LYS A 73 -10.13 21.94 -4.45
C LYS A 73 -10.10 22.10 -5.96
N THR A 74 -9.41 21.20 -6.66
CA THR A 74 -9.48 21.00 -8.11
C THR A 74 -10.19 19.69 -8.48
N THR A 75 -10.75 19.62 -9.70
CA THR A 75 -11.25 18.37 -10.30
C THR A 75 -10.17 17.60 -11.07
N ALA A 76 -9.01 18.22 -11.30
CA ALA A 76 -7.87 17.59 -11.97
C ALA A 76 -7.05 16.73 -10.99
N CYS A 77 -7.71 15.77 -10.34
CA CYS A 77 -7.10 14.85 -9.38
C CYS A 77 -7.68 13.44 -9.51
N VAL A 78 -7.00 12.45 -8.93
CA VAL A 78 -7.41 11.03 -8.93
C VAL A 78 -8.83 10.84 -8.40
N PHE A 79 -9.17 11.50 -7.29
CA PHE A 79 -10.46 11.29 -6.63
C PHE A 79 -11.67 11.77 -7.45
N GLU A 80 -11.45 12.63 -8.42
CA GLU A 80 -12.49 13.15 -9.32
C GLU A 80 -12.53 12.42 -10.67
N GLN A 81 -11.62 11.49 -10.92
CA GLN A 81 -11.66 10.65 -12.12
C GLN A 81 -12.74 9.56 -12.03
N PRO A 82 -13.25 9.03 -13.15
CA PRO A 82 -14.06 7.82 -13.13
C PRO A 82 -13.32 6.64 -12.48
N GLU A 83 -14.05 5.69 -11.92
CA GLU A 83 -13.46 4.59 -11.14
C GLU A 83 -12.77 3.53 -12.02
N ASP A 84 -13.06 3.49 -13.31
CA ASP A 84 -12.60 2.43 -14.22
C ASP A 84 -11.08 2.44 -14.45
N MET A 85 -10.54 1.26 -14.80
CA MET A 85 -9.10 1.08 -14.99
C MET A 85 -8.53 1.81 -16.20
N GLU A 86 -9.33 2.21 -17.19
CA GLU A 86 -8.86 3.04 -18.29
C GLU A 86 -8.57 4.45 -17.79
N SER A 87 -9.50 5.04 -17.06
CA SER A 87 -9.34 6.35 -16.41
C SER A 87 -8.16 6.38 -15.43
N MET A 88 -8.00 5.34 -14.60
CA MET A 88 -6.86 5.22 -13.67
C MET A 88 -5.51 5.15 -14.41
N ARG A 89 -5.38 4.30 -15.45
CA ARG A 89 -4.16 4.19 -16.26
C ARG A 89 -3.82 5.49 -16.98
N ASN A 90 -4.83 6.19 -17.49
CA ASN A 90 -4.64 7.47 -18.16
C ASN A 90 -4.10 8.52 -17.17
N PHE A 91 -4.68 8.63 -15.98
CA PHE A 91 -4.22 9.59 -14.96
C PHE A 91 -2.85 9.21 -14.39
N GLU A 92 -2.53 7.92 -14.27
CA GLU A 92 -1.19 7.43 -13.87
C GLU A 92 -0.07 8.02 -14.76
N GLN A 93 -0.34 8.25 -16.05
CA GLN A 93 0.65 8.86 -16.95
C GLN A 93 1.09 10.25 -16.51
N VAL A 94 0.23 11.00 -15.81
CA VAL A 94 0.59 12.31 -15.23
C VAL A 94 1.71 12.14 -14.20
N PHE A 95 1.57 11.17 -13.30
CA PHE A 95 2.58 10.84 -12.28
C PHE A 95 3.88 10.34 -12.91
N ILE A 96 3.80 9.43 -13.89
CA ILE A 96 4.97 8.88 -14.59
C ILE A 96 5.75 10.00 -15.29
N LYS A 97 5.06 10.88 -16.04
CA LYS A 97 5.68 12.02 -16.73
C LYS A 97 6.34 12.98 -15.72
N LEU A 98 5.66 13.27 -14.61
CA LEU A 98 6.14 14.16 -13.55
C LEU A 98 7.40 13.62 -12.87
N MET A 99 7.38 12.38 -12.39
CA MET A 99 8.52 11.76 -11.69
C MET A 99 9.71 11.50 -12.63
N ARG A 100 9.46 11.16 -13.90
CA ARG A 100 10.52 11.06 -14.90
C ARG A 100 11.29 12.37 -15.07
N ARG A 101 10.59 13.51 -14.99
CA ARG A 101 11.17 14.84 -15.11
C ARG A 101 11.85 15.30 -13.82
N TYR A 102 11.19 15.08 -12.69
CA TYR A 102 11.62 15.53 -11.37
C TYR A 102 11.86 14.34 -10.46
N LYS A 103 12.93 13.57 -10.73
CA LYS A 103 13.26 12.33 -10.00
C LYS A 103 13.34 12.47 -8.48
N TYR A 104 13.69 13.65 -7.97
CA TYR A 104 13.72 13.89 -6.52
C TYR A 104 12.33 13.80 -5.86
N LEU A 105 11.24 13.87 -6.63
CA LEU A 105 9.89 13.69 -6.14
C LEU A 105 9.56 12.23 -5.78
N GLU A 106 10.29 11.24 -6.30
CA GLU A 106 10.02 9.82 -6.01
C GLU A 106 10.06 9.53 -4.50
N LYS A 107 11.06 10.07 -3.80
CA LYS A 107 11.16 9.92 -2.34
C LYS A 107 10.02 10.63 -1.61
N MET A 108 9.64 11.84 -2.06
CA MET A 108 8.53 12.57 -1.45
C MET A 108 7.20 11.86 -1.70
N PHE A 109 7.05 11.22 -2.86
CA PHE A 109 5.87 10.44 -3.20
C PHE A 109 5.73 9.20 -2.33
N GLU A 110 6.83 8.48 -2.08
CA GLU A 110 6.82 7.35 -1.16
C GLU A 110 6.38 7.77 0.25
N GLU A 111 6.95 8.85 0.78
CA GLU A 111 6.59 9.35 2.12
C GLU A 111 5.15 9.85 2.17
N GLU A 112 4.68 10.53 1.12
CA GLU A 112 3.30 11.00 1.07
C GLU A 112 2.30 9.84 0.94
N MET A 113 2.61 8.82 0.14
CA MET A 113 1.79 7.62 0.07
C MET A 113 1.64 6.93 1.43
N LYS A 114 2.68 6.90 2.26
CA LYS A 114 2.56 6.36 3.63
C LYS A 114 1.55 7.15 4.45
N LYS A 115 1.52 8.49 4.35
CA LYS A 115 0.56 9.35 5.07
C LYS A 115 -0.86 9.22 4.52
N VAL A 116 -1.03 9.32 3.20
CA VAL A 116 -2.31 9.21 2.51
C VAL A 116 -3.01 7.88 2.85
N LEU A 117 -2.27 6.77 2.88
CA LEU A 117 -2.82 5.46 3.25
C LEU A 117 -3.32 5.41 4.71
N VAL A 118 -2.72 6.16 5.63
CA VAL A 118 -3.19 6.26 7.02
C VAL A 118 -4.48 7.09 7.12
N PHE A 119 -4.69 8.04 6.21
CA PHE A 119 -5.89 8.90 6.17
C PHE A 119 -7.13 8.23 5.57
N MET A 120 -7.06 6.96 5.20
CA MET A 120 -8.11 6.22 4.51
C MET A 120 -9.50 6.34 5.13
N LYS A 121 -9.59 6.46 6.46
CA LYS A 121 -10.86 6.64 7.18
C LYS A 121 -11.61 7.91 6.76
N GLY A 122 -10.90 8.98 6.38
CA GLY A 122 -11.48 10.24 5.90
C GLY A 122 -12.02 10.18 4.48
N PHE A 123 -11.57 9.22 3.68
CA PHE A 123 -11.99 9.08 2.28
C PHE A 123 -13.31 8.33 2.16
N THR A 124 -14.10 8.68 1.16
CA THR A 124 -15.33 7.96 0.79
C THR A 124 -15.01 6.57 0.23
N PRO A 125 -15.98 5.63 0.21
CA PRO A 125 -15.75 4.30 -0.36
C PRO A 125 -15.22 4.32 -1.81
N LYS A 126 -15.74 5.23 -2.65
CA LYS A 126 -15.30 5.37 -4.04
C LYS A 126 -13.85 5.89 -4.14
N GLU A 127 -13.49 6.86 -3.31
CA GLU A 127 -12.11 7.38 -3.27
C GLU A 127 -11.12 6.31 -2.82
N ARG A 128 -11.49 5.46 -1.85
CA ARG A 128 -10.66 4.32 -1.43
C ARG A 128 -10.43 3.32 -2.55
N ILE A 129 -11.46 3.02 -3.35
CA ILE A 129 -11.31 2.12 -4.52
C ILE A 129 -10.34 2.74 -5.55
N LYS A 130 -10.52 4.02 -5.90
CA LYS A 130 -9.61 4.72 -6.83
C LYS A 130 -8.18 4.75 -6.29
N LEU A 131 -8.01 5.04 -5.00
CA LEU A 131 -6.70 5.03 -4.35
C LEU A 131 -6.05 3.64 -4.36
N ALA A 132 -6.82 2.58 -4.10
CA ALA A 132 -6.32 1.20 -4.17
C ALA A 132 -5.88 0.83 -5.59
N ARG A 133 -6.67 1.17 -6.60
CA ARG A 133 -6.34 0.95 -8.01
C ARG A 133 -5.07 1.70 -8.44
N MET A 134 -4.98 2.98 -8.11
CA MET A 134 -3.78 3.78 -8.37
C MET A 134 -2.56 3.27 -7.60
N THR A 135 -2.73 2.83 -6.34
CA THR A 135 -1.66 2.23 -5.54
C THR A 135 -1.15 0.95 -6.20
N ALA A 136 -2.04 0.08 -6.71
CA ALA A 136 -1.62 -1.10 -7.46
C ALA A 136 -0.79 -0.71 -8.70
N LEU A 137 -1.25 0.28 -9.47
CA LEU A 137 -0.55 0.80 -10.65
C LEU A 137 0.85 1.34 -10.29
N TRP A 138 0.95 2.23 -9.31
CA TRP A 138 2.20 2.85 -8.87
C TRP A 138 3.21 1.86 -8.29
N ILE A 139 2.76 0.84 -7.55
CA ILE A 139 3.70 -0.18 -7.08
C ILE A 139 4.13 -1.07 -8.26
N SER A 140 3.19 -1.41 -9.14
CA SER A 140 3.46 -2.30 -10.28
C SER A 140 4.43 -1.72 -11.31
N ASN A 141 4.49 -0.39 -11.43
CA ASN A 141 5.40 0.32 -12.33
C ASN A 141 6.71 0.78 -11.64
N GLY A 142 6.82 0.57 -10.33
CA GLY A 142 7.99 0.92 -9.53
C GLY A 142 8.05 2.37 -9.02
N SER A 143 6.99 3.16 -9.16
CA SER A 143 6.91 4.53 -8.61
C SER A 143 6.92 4.55 -7.09
N VAL A 144 6.40 3.49 -6.45
CA VAL A 144 6.32 3.35 -4.99
C VAL A 144 6.68 1.92 -4.61
N PRO A 145 7.47 1.67 -3.56
CA PRO A 145 7.79 0.31 -3.15
C PRO A 145 6.58 -0.38 -2.50
N PRO A 146 6.45 -1.73 -2.58
CA PRO A 146 5.34 -2.45 -1.95
C PRO A 146 5.26 -2.25 -0.44
N THR A 147 6.39 -1.92 0.21
CA THR A 147 6.51 -1.70 1.66
C THR A 147 5.56 -0.63 2.19
N VAL A 148 5.11 0.33 1.37
CA VAL A 148 4.13 1.34 1.80
C VAL A 148 2.83 0.73 2.29
N LEU A 149 2.43 -0.45 1.80
CA LEU A 149 1.22 -1.14 2.24
C LEU A 149 1.28 -1.56 3.72
N SER A 150 2.49 -1.64 4.31
CA SER A 150 2.65 -2.00 5.73
C SER A 150 2.04 -0.97 6.68
N VAL A 151 1.89 0.30 6.26
CA VAL A 151 1.26 1.35 7.10
C VAL A 151 -0.24 1.12 7.32
N LEU A 152 -0.85 0.26 6.49
CA LEU A 152 -2.24 -0.16 6.66
C LEU A 152 -2.43 -1.08 7.85
N ILE A 153 -1.36 -1.70 8.35
CA ILE A 153 -1.35 -2.44 9.63
C ILE A 153 -1.33 -1.41 10.76
N ASN A 154 -2.43 -0.67 10.84
CA ASN A 154 -2.72 0.36 11.81
C ASN A 154 -3.96 -0.07 12.60
N GLU A 155 -3.93 0.08 13.93
CA GLU A 155 -4.98 -0.42 14.82
C GLU A 155 -6.39 -0.02 14.37
N HIS A 156 -6.59 1.25 14.00
CA HIS A 156 -7.91 1.76 13.61
C HIS A 156 -8.35 1.24 12.24
N LEU A 157 -7.43 1.16 11.27
CA LEU A 157 -7.75 0.67 9.93
C LEU A 157 -8.05 -0.82 9.91
N VAL A 158 -7.30 -1.60 10.70
CA VAL A 158 -7.48 -3.05 10.83
C VAL A 158 -8.77 -3.37 11.59
N LYS A 159 -9.05 -2.67 12.70
CA LYS A 159 -10.27 -2.87 13.48
C LYS A 159 -11.53 -2.57 12.66
N ASP A 160 -11.51 -1.53 11.84
CA ASP A 160 -12.64 -1.10 11.01
C ASP A 160 -12.72 -1.87 9.66
N ASN A 161 -11.89 -2.91 9.46
CA ASN A 161 -11.79 -3.72 8.23
C ASN A 161 -11.34 -2.95 6.97
N LEU A 162 -10.99 -1.67 7.10
CA LEU A 162 -10.54 -0.82 5.98
C LEU A 162 -9.22 -1.31 5.39
N ALA A 163 -8.28 -1.75 6.23
CA ALA A 163 -6.98 -2.24 5.80
C ALA A 163 -7.11 -3.46 4.87
N LEU A 164 -7.96 -4.42 5.26
CA LEU A 164 -8.18 -5.65 4.49
C LEU A 164 -8.91 -5.36 3.18
N ASP A 165 -9.99 -4.58 3.22
CA ASP A 165 -10.76 -4.26 2.01
C ASP A 165 -9.90 -3.52 0.97
N PHE A 166 -9.08 -2.57 1.42
CA PHE A 166 -8.14 -1.87 0.56
C PHE A 166 -7.08 -2.81 -0.02
N LEU A 167 -6.48 -3.69 0.81
CA LEU A 167 -5.47 -4.63 0.36
C LEU A 167 -6.01 -5.60 -0.71
N LEU A 168 -7.25 -6.08 -0.53
CA LEU A 168 -7.91 -6.95 -1.51
C LEU A 168 -8.11 -6.24 -2.85
N GLU A 169 -8.59 -4.99 -2.85
CA GLU A 169 -8.75 -4.20 -4.08
C GLU A 169 -7.40 -3.97 -4.78
N VAL A 170 -6.32 -3.67 -4.02
CA VAL A 170 -4.96 -3.55 -4.57
C VAL A 170 -4.53 -4.87 -5.24
N PHE A 171 -4.72 -6.01 -4.58
CA PHE A 171 -4.28 -7.31 -5.11
C PHE A 171 -5.08 -7.76 -6.32
N VAL A 172 -6.40 -7.58 -6.31
CA VAL A 172 -7.27 -7.86 -7.45
C VAL A 172 -6.86 -7.00 -8.64
N THR A 173 -6.69 -5.70 -8.44
CA THR A 173 -6.26 -4.77 -9.49
C THR A 173 -4.88 -5.14 -10.03
N TRP A 174 -3.90 -5.38 -9.16
CA TRP A 174 -2.55 -5.75 -9.59
C TRP A 174 -2.55 -7.03 -10.40
N ARG A 175 -3.26 -8.06 -9.93
CA ARG A 175 -3.36 -9.33 -10.65
C ARG A 175 -3.94 -9.13 -12.05
N GLN A 176 -4.92 -8.25 -12.22
CA GLN A 176 -5.49 -7.92 -13.52
C GLN A 176 -4.46 -7.21 -14.42
N GLU A 177 -3.70 -6.26 -13.86
CA GLU A 177 -2.78 -5.40 -14.62
C GLU A 177 -1.44 -6.07 -14.98
N LYS A 178 -0.84 -6.83 -14.06
CA LYS A 178 0.50 -7.45 -14.25
C LYS A 178 0.54 -8.97 -14.05
N GLY A 179 -0.57 -9.58 -13.68
CA GLY A 179 -0.64 -11.02 -13.42
C GLY A 179 -0.15 -11.44 -12.04
N LEU A 180 -0.49 -12.68 -11.68
CA LEU A 180 -0.23 -13.24 -10.35
C LEU A 180 1.27 -13.33 -10.02
N SER A 181 2.11 -13.69 -10.99
CA SER A 181 3.56 -13.83 -10.75
C SER A 181 4.22 -12.52 -10.30
N SER A 182 3.81 -11.40 -10.90
CA SER A 182 4.26 -10.05 -10.51
C SER A 182 3.81 -9.72 -9.08
N LEU A 183 2.53 -9.97 -8.76
CA LEU A 183 2.00 -9.78 -7.42
C LEU A 183 2.77 -10.60 -6.36
N MET A 184 2.95 -11.90 -6.58
CA MET A 184 3.70 -12.78 -5.66
C MET A 184 5.12 -12.25 -5.39
N THR A 185 5.81 -11.80 -6.45
CA THR A 185 7.15 -11.23 -6.34
C THR A 185 7.15 -9.94 -5.51
N ALA A 186 6.14 -9.09 -5.67
CA ALA A 186 6.01 -7.86 -4.90
C ALA A 186 5.71 -8.13 -3.41
N LEU A 187 4.86 -9.12 -3.09
CA LEU A 187 4.56 -9.50 -1.70
C LEU A 187 5.81 -9.97 -0.96
N LYS A 188 6.64 -10.78 -1.63
CA LYS A 188 7.94 -11.22 -1.13
C LYS A 188 8.87 -10.04 -0.87
N LYS A 189 9.08 -9.18 -1.88
CA LYS A 189 9.97 -8.01 -1.77
C LYS A 189 9.50 -7.02 -0.69
N GLY A 190 8.20 -6.89 -0.50
CA GLY A 190 7.60 -6.02 0.51
C GLY A 190 7.56 -6.63 1.92
N ASN A 191 7.95 -7.89 2.10
CA ASN A 191 7.74 -8.67 3.32
C ASN A 191 6.27 -8.64 3.80
N ILE A 192 5.33 -8.67 2.85
CA ILE A 192 3.89 -8.61 3.11
C ILE A 192 3.33 -10.02 3.29
N GLU A 193 3.90 -11.01 2.59
CA GLU A 193 3.41 -12.39 2.61
C GLU A 193 3.29 -12.98 4.03
N GLY A 194 4.27 -12.71 4.91
CA GLY A 194 4.26 -13.20 6.30
C GLY A 194 3.36 -12.40 7.24
N ARG A 195 2.79 -11.31 6.75
CA ARG A 195 2.03 -10.35 7.54
C ARG A 195 0.58 -10.26 7.10
N LEU A 196 0.14 -11.10 6.16
CA LEU A 196 -1.20 -11.08 5.58
C LEU A 196 -2.31 -11.16 6.65
N MET A 197 -2.10 -11.98 7.69
CA MET A 197 -3.02 -12.09 8.82
C MET A 197 -3.12 -10.83 9.67
N GLU A 198 -2.11 -9.96 9.68
CA GLU A 198 -2.12 -8.70 10.45
C GLU A 198 -3.12 -7.68 9.88
N PHE A 199 -3.47 -7.77 8.60
CA PHE A 199 -4.49 -6.93 7.97
C PHE A 199 -5.91 -7.35 8.35
N VAL A 200 -6.10 -8.58 8.82
CA VAL A 200 -7.41 -9.11 9.22
C VAL A 200 -7.81 -8.53 10.60
N PRO A 201 -9.06 -8.05 10.78
CA PRO A 201 -9.55 -7.57 12.06
C PRO A 201 -9.31 -8.59 13.19
N PRO A 202 -8.86 -8.18 14.39
CA PRO A 202 -8.47 -9.12 15.45
C PRO A 202 -9.59 -10.08 15.85
N ASN A 203 -10.84 -9.63 15.84
CA ASN A 203 -12.02 -10.44 16.17
C ASN A 203 -12.44 -11.42 15.07
N LYS A 204 -11.81 -11.37 13.89
CA LYS A 204 -12.06 -12.25 12.74
C LYS A 204 -10.80 -12.97 12.26
N ARG A 205 -9.69 -12.85 12.99
CA ARG A 205 -8.37 -13.34 12.56
C ARG A 205 -8.28 -14.85 12.73
N THR A 206 -8.88 -15.58 11.79
CA THR A 206 -8.80 -17.03 11.67
C THR A 206 -8.43 -17.42 10.23
N GLU A 207 -7.85 -18.61 10.08
CA GLU A 207 -7.49 -19.17 8.77
C GLU A 207 -8.72 -19.35 7.87
N GLU A 208 -9.87 -19.70 8.45
CA GLU A 208 -11.14 -19.87 7.72
C GLU A 208 -11.65 -18.53 7.17
N TYR A 209 -11.66 -17.48 8.00
CA TYR A 209 -12.09 -16.16 7.54
C TYR A 209 -11.15 -15.62 6.47
N PHE A 210 -9.84 -15.69 6.71
CA PHE A 210 -8.82 -15.29 5.75
C PHE A 210 -8.99 -16.00 4.40
N ARG A 211 -9.12 -17.33 4.42
CA ARG A 211 -9.39 -18.12 3.22
C ARG A 211 -10.67 -17.65 2.51
N SER A 212 -11.76 -17.48 3.25
CA SER A 212 -13.06 -17.14 2.68
C SER A 212 -13.05 -15.80 1.94
N VAL A 213 -12.45 -14.76 2.52
CA VAL A 213 -12.45 -13.41 1.93
C VAL A 213 -11.52 -13.32 0.72
N PHE A 214 -10.35 -13.98 0.75
CA PHE A 214 -9.44 -14.01 -0.39
C PHE A 214 -9.98 -14.87 -1.54
N GLU A 215 -10.53 -16.05 -1.26
CA GLU A 215 -11.12 -16.91 -2.29
C GLU A 215 -12.35 -16.26 -2.93
N ALA A 216 -13.17 -15.51 -2.17
CA ALA A 216 -14.33 -14.80 -2.70
C ALA A 216 -14.00 -13.78 -3.79
N VAL A 217 -12.80 -13.18 -3.74
CA VAL A 217 -12.31 -12.25 -4.78
C VAL A 217 -11.32 -12.93 -5.75
N GLY A 218 -11.31 -14.27 -5.77
CA GLY A 218 -10.51 -15.08 -6.69
C GLY A 218 -9.02 -15.18 -6.34
N LEU A 219 -8.57 -14.75 -5.16
CA LEU A 219 -7.17 -14.76 -4.72
C LEU A 219 -6.76 -16.05 -3.99
N ALA A 220 -7.28 -17.21 -4.42
CA ALA A 220 -6.98 -18.51 -3.81
C ALA A 220 -5.47 -18.84 -3.79
N ASP A 221 -4.70 -18.35 -4.77
CA ASP A 221 -3.26 -18.56 -4.80
C ASP A 221 -2.51 -17.78 -3.73
N ILE A 222 -3.05 -16.65 -3.27
CA ILE A 222 -2.50 -15.92 -2.10
C ILE A 222 -2.74 -16.70 -0.82
N VAL A 223 -3.88 -17.39 -0.71
CA VAL A 223 -4.13 -18.32 0.42
C VAL A 223 -3.13 -19.46 0.43
N LYS A 224 -2.80 -20.03 -0.74
CA LYS A 224 -1.76 -21.07 -0.86
C LYS A 224 -0.38 -20.52 -0.46
N LEU A 225 -0.04 -19.29 -0.86
CA LEU A 225 1.21 -18.64 -0.47
C LEU A 225 1.31 -18.52 1.06
N HIS A 226 0.28 -17.99 1.71
CA HIS A 226 0.20 -17.86 3.17
C HIS A 226 0.44 -19.19 3.87
N LYS A 227 -0.25 -20.26 3.42
CA LYS A 227 -0.08 -21.61 4.00
C LYS A 227 1.33 -22.18 3.79
N ALA A 228 1.89 -22.00 2.60
CA ALA A 228 3.24 -22.47 2.30
C ALA A 228 4.28 -21.74 3.17
N GLN A 229 4.11 -20.44 3.38
CA GLN A 229 4.97 -19.66 4.25
C GLN A 229 4.85 -20.07 5.71
N ALA A 230 3.62 -20.18 6.25
CA ALA A 230 3.41 -20.63 7.62
C ALA A 230 4.03 -22.02 7.88
N SER A 231 3.92 -22.93 6.92
CA SER A 231 4.56 -24.26 6.99
C SER A 231 6.09 -24.14 6.99
N GLN A 232 6.67 -23.28 6.15
CA GLN A 232 8.12 -23.08 6.10
C GLN A 232 8.66 -22.42 7.38
N GLU A 233 7.96 -21.43 7.93
CA GLU A 233 8.32 -20.78 9.20
C GLU A 233 8.24 -21.77 10.36
N ALA A 234 7.16 -22.56 10.45
CA ALA A 234 7.03 -23.59 11.47
C ALA A 234 8.16 -24.63 11.41
N LYS A 235 8.62 -25.03 10.22
CA LYS A 235 9.79 -25.91 10.05
C LYS A 235 11.07 -25.27 10.57
N ARG A 236 11.28 -23.99 10.25
CA ARG A 236 12.47 -23.25 10.70
C ARG A 236 12.47 -23.11 12.23
N ASP A 237 11.32 -22.79 12.82
CA ASP A 237 11.18 -22.65 14.27
C ASP A 237 11.41 -23.99 14.99
N LEU A 238 10.93 -25.09 14.40
CA LEU A 238 11.18 -26.45 14.91
C LEU A 238 12.67 -26.83 14.84
N GLN A 239 13.37 -26.46 13.76
CA GLN A 239 14.83 -26.62 13.66
C GLN A 239 15.58 -25.77 14.68
N GLN A 240 15.16 -24.52 14.88
CA GLN A 240 15.79 -23.65 15.87
C GLN A 240 15.61 -24.18 17.29
N LEU A 241 14.39 -24.63 17.64
CA LEU A 241 14.12 -25.28 18.93
C LEU A 241 15.05 -26.48 19.16
N LEU A 242 15.22 -27.35 18.15
CA LEU A 242 16.13 -28.49 18.24
C LEU A 242 17.58 -28.04 18.51
N LEU A 243 18.06 -27.02 17.79
CA LEU A 243 19.43 -26.52 17.95
C LEU A 243 19.65 -25.91 19.34
N ASP A 244 18.69 -25.14 19.85
CA ASP A 244 18.75 -24.51 21.17
C ASP A 244 18.75 -25.57 22.28
N ASP A 245 17.83 -26.54 22.21
CA ASP A 245 17.72 -27.62 23.17
C ASP A 245 18.98 -28.51 23.22
N LEU A 246 19.61 -28.75 22.07
CA LEU A 246 20.89 -29.46 21.96
C LEU A 246 22.03 -28.62 22.57
N ALA A 247 22.08 -27.31 22.31
CA ALA A 247 23.08 -26.42 22.88
C ALA A 247 22.99 -26.35 24.42
N ASP A 248 21.77 -26.40 24.94
CA ASP A 248 21.48 -26.41 26.38
C ASP A 248 21.70 -27.79 27.04
N ASN A 249 22.13 -28.81 26.29
CA ASN A 249 22.29 -30.19 26.75
C ASN A 249 21.04 -30.75 27.45
N ARG A 250 19.85 -30.39 26.97
CA ARG A 250 18.60 -30.90 27.53
C ARG A 250 18.51 -32.43 27.37
N PRO A 251 17.81 -33.14 28.28
CA PRO A 251 17.63 -34.58 28.14
C PRO A 251 16.92 -34.91 26.81
N LEU A 252 17.49 -35.82 26.01
CA LEU A 252 16.96 -36.21 24.70
C LEU A 252 15.46 -36.57 24.72
N LYS A 253 14.98 -37.14 25.82
CA LYS A 253 13.56 -37.48 26.00
C LYS A 253 12.66 -36.24 25.99
N ASP A 254 13.12 -35.15 26.59
CA ASP A 254 12.39 -33.89 26.67
C ASP A 254 12.43 -33.17 25.32
N ILE A 255 13.59 -33.18 24.65
CA ILE A 255 13.74 -32.65 23.28
C ILE A 255 12.77 -33.35 22.32
N ILE A 256 12.72 -34.68 22.34
CA ILE A 256 11.80 -35.46 21.48
C ILE A 256 10.33 -35.11 21.78
N LEU A 257 9.98 -34.89 23.04
CA LEU A 257 8.62 -34.56 23.45
C LEU A 257 8.24 -33.16 22.95
N ASP A 258 9.09 -32.16 23.18
CA ASP A 258 8.87 -30.78 22.75
C ASP A 258 8.76 -30.65 21.23
N LEU A 259 9.63 -31.35 20.48
CA LEU A 259 9.57 -31.38 19.02
C LEU A 259 8.28 -32.02 18.50
N LYS A 260 7.81 -33.11 19.13
CA LYS A 260 6.55 -33.76 18.74
C LYS A 260 5.34 -32.87 19.03
N GLU A 261 5.32 -32.22 20.19
CA GLU A 261 4.25 -31.29 20.54
C GLU A 261 4.20 -30.09 19.59
N MET A 262 5.36 -29.49 19.29
CA MET A 262 5.44 -28.37 18.34
C MET A 262 5.06 -28.80 16.91
N ALA A 263 5.57 -29.93 16.43
CA ALA A 263 5.22 -30.45 15.10
C ALA A 263 3.72 -30.71 14.97
N GLN A 264 3.10 -31.32 16.00
CA GLN A 264 1.66 -31.55 16.03
C GLN A 264 0.87 -30.25 16.05
N LYS A 265 1.27 -29.27 16.88
CA LYS A 265 0.61 -27.97 16.99
C LYS A 265 0.66 -27.16 15.70
N SER A 266 1.78 -27.25 14.98
CA SER A 266 1.99 -26.54 13.71
C SER A 266 1.56 -27.33 12.47
N GLY A 267 1.02 -28.55 12.65
CA GLY A 267 0.55 -29.39 11.56
C GLY A 267 1.66 -29.92 10.64
N ILE A 268 2.89 -30.07 11.15
CA ILE A 268 4.03 -30.62 10.41
C ILE A 268 3.92 -32.15 10.39
N PRO A 269 3.86 -32.80 9.21
CA PRO A 269 3.84 -34.26 9.11
C PRO A 269 5.09 -34.92 9.67
N GLU A 270 4.96 -36.09 10.30
CA GLU A 270 6.07 -36.80 10.96
C GLU A 270 7.24 -37.12 10.00
N HIS A 271 6.96 -37.41 8.73
CA HIS A 271 8.00 -37.64 7.73
C HIS A 271 8.84 -36.40 7.41
N GLU A 272 8.28 -35.20 7.58
CA GLU A 272 9.01 -33.94 7.39
C GLU A 272 9.85 -33.62 8.63
N VAL A 273 9.40 -34.00 9.83
CA VAL A 273 10.15 -33.86 11.09
C VAL A 273 11.44 -34.69 11.06
N ILE A 274 11.38 -35.89 10.48
CA ILE A 274 12.55 -36.79 10.35
C ILE A 274 13.62 -36.22 9.40
N GLY A 275 13.23 -35.36 8.46
CA GLY A 275 14.13 -34.76 7.47
C GLY A 275 14.73 -33.41 7.87
N LEU A 276 14.45 -32.91 9.08
CA LEU A 276 15.00 -31.66 9.62
C LEU A 276 16.48 -31.78 10.00
#